data_AF-A0A925ACM8-F1
#
_entry.id   AF-A0A925ACM8-F1
#
_cell.length_a   1.000
_cell.length_b   1.000
_cell.length_c   1.000
_cell.angle_alpha   90.00
_cell.angle_beta   90.00
_cell.angle_gamma   90.00
#
_symmetry.space_group_name_H-M   'P 1'
#
loop_
_entity.id
_entity.type
_entity.pdbx_description
1 polymer ?
#
loop_
_entity_poly.entity_id
_entity_poly.type
_entity_poly.pdbx_seq_one_letter_code
_entity_poly.pdbx_strand_id
1 'polypeptide(L)'
;GELLGKIEAPPGVEGPWWTVQFPQELLTSGHAPALTEPQQQQLLLLAGKYLLPNEEPRYSVLIERLVAHAAENAAALKPLLASRQPSQLFQAAAEGIIVGVLVWIAWTYSKIAGVAGAVFLMSYGVLRIATEFSRLPDAQFVNGRPMGLSRGQWLSVVMILAGIGVLAYVLKAKPTPPSVRGQNAGGAESAEG
;
A
#
# COMPACT_ATOMS: atom_id res chain seq x y z
N GLY A 1 10.30 5.31 0.83
CA GLY A 1 9.20 5.00 -0.07
C GLY A 1 8.09 5.98 0.16
N GLU A 2 8.13 7.10 -0.54
CA GLU A 2 6.98 8.00 -0.58
C GLU A 2 5.74 7.26 -1.08
N LEU A 3 4.58 7.75 -0.66
CA LEU A 3 3.28 7.20 -1.03
C LEU A 3 2.89 7.56 -2.48
N LEU A 4 3.68 8.39 -3.16
CA LEU A 4 3.42 8.86 -4.51
C LEU A 4 3.80 7.79 -5.55
N GLY A 5 2.89 7.55 -6.50
CA GLY A 5 3.13 6.68 -7.64
C GLY A 5 4.08 7.29 -8.68
N LYS A 6 4.52 6.45 -9.63
CA LYS A 6 5.39 6.83 -10.75
C LYS A 6 4.81 8.01 -11.53
N ILE A 7 5.67 8.93 -11.96
CA ILE A 7 5.28 10.05 -12.84
C ILE A 7 5.09 9.52 -14.25
N GLU A 8 3.93 9.79 -14.83
CA GLU A 8 3.56 9.43 -16.19
C GLU A 8 3.59 10.64 -17.13
N ALA A 9 3.24 11.82 -16.61
CA ALA A 9 3.39 13.08 -17.34
C ALA A 9 3.82 14.23 -16.40
N PRO A 10 4.68 15.15 -16.88
CA PRO A 10 5.10 16.31 -16.09
C PRO A 10 3.95 17.32 -15.89
N PRO A 11 4.10 18.26 -14.94
CA PRO A 11 3.11 19.29 -14.66
C PRO A 11 2.73 20.11 -15.91
N GLY A 12 1.44 20.28 -16.14
CA GLY A 12 0.90 21.02 -17.29
C GLY A 12 0.72 20.19 -18.56
N VAL A 13 1.18 18.93 -18.57
CA VAL A 13 0.90 17.98 -19.65
C VAL A 13 -0.21 17.04 -19.18
N GLU A 14 -1.24 16.85 -20.00
CA GLU A 14 -2.30 15.89 -19.68
C GLU A 14 -1.78 14.46 -19.76
N GLY A 15 -1.86 13.75 -18.63
CA GLY A 15 -1.58 12.32 -18.58
C GLY A 15 -2.75 11.48 -19.08
N PRO A 16 -2.55 10.16 -19.21
CA PRO A 16 -3.64 9.21 -19.47
C PRO A 16 -4.80 9.32 -18.47
N TRP A 17 -6.02 8.95 -18.88
CA TRP A 17 -7.25 9.09 -18.10
C TRP A 17 -7.25 8.39 -16.73
N TRP A 18 -6.38 7.39 -16.54
CA TRP A 18 -6.25 6.62 -15.30
C TRP A 18 -5.24 7.23 -14.31
N THR A 19 -4.56 8.33 -14.68
CA THR A 19 -3.61 9.00 -13.79
C THR A 19 -4.30 9.87 -12.75
N VAL A 20 -3.64 10.08 -11.61
CA VAL A 20 -4.12 10.89 -10.50
C VAL A 20 -3.05 11.91 -10.12
N GLN A 21 -3.49 13.09 -9.73
CA GLN A 21 -2.64 14.18 -9.27
C GLN A 21 -2.73 14.31 -7.75
N PHE A 22 -1.59 14.55 -7.08
CA PHE A 22 -1.51 14.59 -5.62
C PHE A 22 -1.03 15.98 -5.17
N PRO A 23 -1.89 16.83 -4.58
CA PRO A 23 -1.50 18.15 -4.09
C PRO A 23 -0.32 18.13 -3.09
N GLN A 24 -0.20 17.04 -2.33
CA GLN A 24 0.89 16.81 -1.36
C GLN A 24 2.28 16.74 -2.03
N GLU A 25 2.33 16.54 -3.35
CA GLU A 25 3.57 16.62 -4.13
C GLU A 25 4.27 17.97 -3.95
N LEU A 26 3.52 19.07 -3.79
CA LEU A 26 4.09 20.41 -3.57
C LEU A 26 4.81 20.55 -2.22
N LEU A 27 4.52 19.68 -1.26
CA LEU A 27 5.15 19.67 0.06
C LEU A 27 6.41 18.80 0.09
N THR A 28 6.63 18.01 -0.95
CA THR A 28 7.59 16.91 -0.92
C THR A 28 8.85 17.24 -1.72
N SER A 29 9.91 17.55 -0.99
CA SER A 29 11.20 17.95 -1.55
C SER A 29 11.93 16.74 -2.17
N GLY A 30 12.16 16.77 -3.49
CA GLY A 30 13.09 15.86 -4.18
C GLY A 30 12.48 14.88 -5.19
N HIS A 31 11.17 14.66 -5.17
CA HIS A 31 10.47 13.78 -6.12
C HIS A 31 9.44 14.49 -7.00
N ALA A 32 9.17 15.78 -6.71
CA ALA A 32 8.38 16.64 -7.58
C ALA A 32 9.24 17.06 -8.80
N PRO A 33 8.72 16.97 -10.03
CA PRO A 33 9.38 17.49 -11.22
C PRO A 33 9.49 19.02 -11.14
N ALA A 34 10.54 19.56 -11.75
CA ALA A 34 10.77 21.00 -11.75
C ALA A 34 9.63 21.73 -12.46
N LEU A 35 9.07 22.75 -11.81
CA LEU A 35 8.09 23.65 -12.40
C LEU A 35 8.80 24.68 -13.28
N THR A 36 8.18 25.02 -14.41
CA THR A 36 8.63 26.14 -15.25
C THR A 36 8.43 27.48 -14.53
N GLU A 37 9.18 28.51 -14.92
CA GLU A 37 9.06 29.87 -14.35
C GLU A 37 7.58 30.37 -14.28
N PRO A 38 6.75 30.23 -15.34
CA PRO A 38 5.35 30.63 -15.26
C PRO A 38 4.54 29.83 -14.23
N GLN A 39 4.80 28.53 -14.12
CA GLN A 39 4.14 27.66 -13.13
C GLN A 39 4.57 28.02 -11.69
N GLN A 40 5.85 28.35 -11.48
CA GLN A 40 6.35 28.80 -10.18
C GLN A 40 5.70 30.13 -9.77
N GLN A 41 5.59 31.09 -10.69
CA GLN A 41 4.89 32.35 -10.44
C GLN A 41 3.41 32.13 -10.13
N GLN A 42 2.73 31.28 -10.89
CA GLN A 42 1.33 30.91 -10.61
C GLN A 42 1.18 30.28 -9.22
N LEU A 43 2.10 29.38 -8.83
CA LEU A 43 2.08 28.76 -7.51
C LEU A 43 2.26 29.79 -6.39
N LEU A 44 3.19 30.74 -6.55
CA LEU A 44 3.41 31.83 -5.60
C LEU A 44 2.17 32.72 -5.45
N LEU A 45 1.51 33.07 -6.56
CA LEU A 45 0.28 33.85 -6.54
C LEU A 45 -0.87 33.10 -5.85
N LEU A 46 -1.01 31.80 -6.10
CA LEU A 46 -2.02 30.97 -5.45
C LEU A 46 -1.75 30.81 -3.95
N ALA A 47 -0.50 30.55 -3.57
CA ALA A 47 -0.10 30.41 -2.18
C ALA A 47 -0.25 31.73 -1.40
N GLY A 48 0.02 32.87 -2.06
CA GLY A 48 -0.13 34.20 -1.50
C GLY A 48 -1.54 34.53 -1.03
N LYS A 49 -2.58 33.88 -1.57
CA LYS A 49 -3.97 34.01 -1.09
C LYS A 49 -4.16 33.59 0.38
N TYR A 50 -3.25 32.75 0.90
CA TYR A 50 -3.30 32.21 2.25
C TYR A 50 -2.35 32.94 3.24
N LEU A 51 -1.80 34.08 2.82
CA LEU A 51 -1.03 34.96 3.69
C LEU A 51 -1.97 35.67 4.66
N LEU A 52 -1.70 35.53 5.96
CA LEU A 52 -2.49 36.18 7.00
C LEU A 52 -2.07 37.66 7.16
N PRO A 53 -3.00 38.56 7.53
CA PRO A 53 -2.64 39.94 7.84
C PRO A 53 -1.58 39.98 8.95
N ASN A 54 -0.48 40.70 8.70
CA ASN A 54 0.68 40.85 9.59
C ASN A 54 1.55 39.59 9.79
N GLU A 55 1.42 38.56 8.94
CA GLU A 55 2.37 37.45 8.92
C GLU A 55 3.47 37.66 7.87
N GLU A 56 4.71 37.34 8.22
CA GLU A 56 5.81 37.31 7.25
C GLU A 56 5.60 36.18 6.22
N PRO A 57 5.79 36.43 4.91
CA PRO A 57 5.53 35.45 3.87
C PRO A 57 6.55 34.32 3.90
N ARG A 58 6.18 33.21 4.57
CA ARG A 58 6.97 31.98 4.60
C ARG A 58 6.44 30.99 3.58
N TYR A 59 7.21 30.76 2.53
CA TYR A 59 6.83 29.90 1.41
C TYR A 59 6.32 28.52 1.84
N SER A 60 7.02 27.83 2.74
CA SER A 60 6.62 26.49 3.22
C SER A 60 5.21 26.46 3.84
N VAL A 61 4.90 27.44 4.68
CA VAL A 61 3.60 27.54 5.37
C VAL A 61 2.49 27.91 4.40
N LEU A 62 2.77 28.79 3.43
CA LEU A 62 1.79 29.17 2.41
C LEU A 62 1.42 27.98 1.52
N ILE A 63 2.39 27.16 1.13
CA ILE A 63 2.14 25.95 0.34
C ILE A 63 1.39 24.91 1.17
N GLU A 64 1.71 24.74 2.45
CA GLU A 64 0.97 23.85 3.35
C GLU A 64 -0.51 24.23 3.45
N ARG A 65 -0.81 25.53 3.63
CA ARG A 65 -2.18 26.05 3.66
C ARG A 65 -2.88 25.91 2.30
N LEU A 66 -2.18 26.16 1.20
CA LEU A 66 -2.71 25.96 -0.15
C LEU A 66 -3.09 24.49 -0.38
N VAL A 67 -2.23 23.56 0.05
CA VAL A 67 -2.49 22.11 -0.06
C VAL A 67 -3.62 21.67 0.86
N ALA A 68 -3.76 22.26 2.05
CA ALA A 68 -4.90 22.01 2.93
C ALA A 68 -6.25 22.40 2.28
N HIS A 69 -6.24 23.42 1.41
CA HIS A 69 -7.39 23.87 0.63
C HIS A 69 -7.32 23.42 -0.84
N ALA A 70 -6.62 22.32 -1.12
CA ALA A 70 -6.42 21.86 -2.49
C ALA A 70 -7.73 21.48 -3.20
N ALA A 71 -8.73 21.00 -2.46
CA ALA A 71 -10.03 20.64 -3.02
C ALA A 71 -10.73 21.86 -3.66
N GLU A 72 -10.65 23.02 -2.99
CA GLU A 72 -11.22 24.29 -3.48
C GLU A 72 -10.41 24.85 -4.66
N ASN A 73 -9.10 24.63 -4.66
CA ASN A 73 -8.18 25.12 -5.70
C ASN A 73 -7.85 24.08 -6.78
N ALA A 74 -8.59 22.98 -6.89
CA ALA A 74 -8.22 21.84 -7.71
C ALA A 74 -7.96 22.21 -9.18
N ALA A 75 -8.82 23.06 -9.76
CA ALA A 75 -8.66 23.54 -11.13
C ALA A 75 -7.39 24.39 -11.33
N ALA A 76 -7.03 25.21 -10.32
CA ALA A 76 -5.85 26.07 -10.37
C ALA A 76 -4.54 25.31 -10.08
N LEU A 77 -4.62 24.20 -9.35
CA LEU A 77 -3.50 23.31 -9.05
C LEU A 77 -3.24 22.30 -10.18
N LYS A 78 -4.24 21.92 -10.97
CA LYS A 78 -4.11 20.95 -12.06
C LYS A 78 -2.88 21.14 -12.96
N PRO A 79 -2.53 22.36 -13.44
CA PRO A 79 -1.34 22.57 -14.28
C PRO A 79 0.00 22.56 -13.52
N LEU A 80 -0.04 22.53 -12.18
CA LEU A 80 1.12 22.56 -11.29
C LEU A 80 1.48 21.17 -10.74
N LEU A 81 0.60 20.18 -10.94
CA LEU A 81 0.77 18.83 -10.42
C LEU A 81 1.12 17.85 -11.53
N ALA A 82 2.01 16.91 -11.23
CA ALA A 82 2.35 15.84 -12.17
C ALA A 82 1.25 14.78 -12.18
N SER A 83 1.00 14.20 -13.36
CA SER A 83 0.12 13.03 -13.48
C SER A 83 0.88 11.79 -13.03
N ARG A 84 0.37 11.11 -12.00
CA ARG A 84 1.02 9.95 -11.37
C ARG A 84 0.16 8.70 -11.44
N GLN A 85 0.79 7.54 -11.37
CA GLN A 85 0.09 6.26 -11.21
C GLN A 85 -0.65 6.20 -9.86
N PRO A 86 -1.89 5.67 -9.80
CA PRO A 86 -2.64 5.50 -8.55
C PRO A 86 -2.14 4.29 -7.73
N SER A 87 -0.87 4.34 -7.32
CA SER A 87 -0.20 3.23 -6.61
C SER A 87 -0.91 2.81 -5.32
N GLN A 88 -1.57 3.74 -4.62
CA GLN A 88 -2.38 3.47 -3.43
C GLN A 88 -3.58 2.57 -3.72
N LEU A 89 -4.25 2.78 -4.86
CA LEU A 89 -5.37 1.94 -5.26
C LEU A 89 -4.90 0.53 -5.61
N PHE A 90 -3.75 0.41 -6.28
CA PHE A 90 -3.13 -0.89 -6.54
C PHE A 90 -2.71 -1.61 -5.25
N GLN A 91 -2.15 -0.88 -4.28
CA GLN A 91 -1.78 -1.44 -2.97
C GLN A 91 -3.02 -1.87 -2.18
N ALA A 92 -4.07 -1.05 -2.12
CA ALA A 92 -5.30 -1.39 -1.42
C ALA A 92 -6.01 -2.61 -2.05
N ALA A 93 -6.06 -2.67 -3.39
CA ALA A 93 -6.62 -3.81 -4.09
C ALA A 93 -5.80 -5.08 -3.86
N ALA A 94 -4.46 -5.00 -3.95
CA ALA A 94 -3.58 -6.14 -3.78
C ALA A 94 -3.53 -6.63 -2.33
N GLU A 95 -3.11 -5.77 -1.39
CA GLU A 95 -2.89 -6.14 0.01
C GLU A 95 -4.19 -6.34 0.80
N GLY A 96 -5.29 -5.71 0.37
CA GLY A 96 -6.61 -5.86 0.98
C GLY A 96 -7.46 -6.91 0.28
N ILE A 97 -7.95 -6.59 -0.92
CA ILE A 97 -8.98 -7.38 -1.60
C ILE A 97 -8.43 -8.74 -2.04
N ILE A 98 -7.32 -8.76 -2.78
CA ILE A 98 -6.79 -10.00 -3.37
C ILE A 98 -6.27 -10.93 -2.26
N VAL A 99 -5.45 -10.44 -1.33
CA VAL A 99 -5.00 -11.24 -0.18
C VAL A 99 -6.19 -11.73 0.64
N GLY A 100 -7.16 -10.85 0.93
CA GLY A 100 -8.35 -11.20 1.70
C GLY A 100 -9.16 -12.33 1.06
N VAL A 101 -9.38 -12.27 -0.26
CA VAL A 101 -10.09 -13.33 -1.01
C VAL A 101 -9.29 -14.64 -0.98
N LEU A 102 -7.98 -14.61 -1.20
CA LEU A 102 -7.14 -15.82 -1.19
C LEU A 102 -7.13 -16.49 0.18
N VAL A 103 -7.00 -15.71 1.25
CA VAL A 103 -7.06 -16.21 2.64
C VAL A 103 -8.45 -16.73 2.97
N TRP A 104 -9.51 -16.04 2.54
CA TRP A 104 -10.88 -16.50 2.75
C TRP A 104 -11.16 -17.84 2.05
N ILE A 105 -10.72 -17.99 0.79
CA ILE A 105 -10.80 -19.27 0.07
C ILE A 105 -10.03 -20.35 0.86
N ALA A 106 -8.78 -20.07 1.25
CA ALA A 106 -7.97 -21.03 2.00
C ALA A 106 -8.62 -21.45 3.32
N TRP A 107 -9.21 -20.51 4.04
CA TRP A 107 -9.94 -20.77 5.29
C TRP A 107 -11.22 -21.58 5.07
N THR A 108 -11.94 -21.32 3.98
CA THR A 108 -13.21 -22.02 3.67
C THR A 108 -12.97 -23.47 3.25
N TYR A 109 -11.91 -23.74 2.49
CA TYR A 109 -11.66 -25.07 1.92
C TYR A 109 -10.69 -25.93 2.75
N SER A 110 -9.80 -25.34 3.55
CA SER A 110 -8.79 -26.09 4.30
C SER A 110 -9.15 -26.19 5.78
N LYS A 111 -9.40 -27.41 6.25
CA LYS A 111 -9.64 -27.69 7.69
C LYS A 111 -8.36 -27.82 8.51
N ILE A 112 -7.20 -27.70 7.87
CA ILE A 112 -5.90 -27.88 8.52
C ILE A 112 -5.40 -26.54 9.05
N ALA A 113 -5.16 -26.48 10.36
CA ALA A 113 -4.60 -25.30 11.01
C ALA A 113 -3.23 -24.93 10.40
N GLY A 114 -3.04 -23.65 10.08
CA GLY A 114 -1.80 -23.12 9.49
C GLY A 114 -1.83 -22.94 7.97
N VAL A 115 -2.75 -23.57 7.23
CA VAL A 115 -2.86 -23.39 5.76
C VAL A 115 -3.24 -21.96 5.39
N ALA A 116 -4.25 -21.39 6.05
CA ALA A 116 -4.67 -20.00 5.79
C ALA A 116 -3.54 -18.99 6.09
N GLY A 117 -2.74 -19.23 7.14
CA GLY A 117 -1.58 -18.40 7.46
C GLY A 117 -0.44 -18.52 6.45
N ALA A 118 -0.18 -19.73 5.94
CA ALA A 118 0.78 -19.93 4.85
C ALA A 118 0.35 -19.22 3.57
N VAL A 119 -0.93 -19.32 3.21
CA VAL A 119 -1.51 -18.61 2.05
C VAL A 119 -1.41 -17.10 2.21
N PHE A 120 -1.67 -16.56 3.41
CA PHE A 120 -1.47 -15.15 3.70
C PHE A 120 -0.02 -14.71 3.44
N LEU A 121 0.96 -15.40 4.03
CA LEU A 121 2.38 -15.05 3.89
C LEU A 121 2.85 -15.09 2.42
N MET A 122 2.46 -16.14 1.69
CA MET A 122 2.84 -16.30 0.29
C MET A 122 2.17 -15.26 -0.61
N SER A 123 0.84 -15.08 -0.49
CA SER A 123 0.10 -14.14 -1.33
C SER A 123 0.50 -12.69 -1.05
N TYR A 124 0.65 -12.31 0.22
CA TYR A 124 1.10 -10.98 0.60
C TYR A 124 2.50 -10.69 0.03
N GLY A 125 3.46 -11.59 0.22
CA GLY A 125 4.82 -11.38 -0.29
C GLY A 125 4.87 -11.26 -1.82
N VAL A 126 4.14 -12.09 -2.56
CA VAL A 126 4.09 -12.00 -4.04
C VAL A 126 3.48 -10.67 -4.49
N LEU A 127 2.35 -10.29 -3.90
CA LEU A 127 1.67 -9.06 -4.27
C LEU A 127 2.45 -7.81 -3.86
N ARG A 128 3.18 -7.86 -2.75
CA ARG A 128 4.05 -6.77 -2.30
C ARG A 128 5.20 -6.53 -3.27
N ILE A 129 5.77 -7.59 -3.85
CA ILE A 129 6.77 -7.47 -4.93
C ILE A 129 6.13 -6.86 -6.17
N ALA A 130 4.93 -7.32 -6.55
CA ALA A 130 4.21 -6.81 -7.72
C ALA A 130 3.87 -5.32 -7.61
N THR A 131 3.36 -4.86 -6.46
CA THR A 131 2.99 -3.44 -6.24
C THR A 131 4.19 -2.52 -6.09
N GLU A 132 5.35 -3.05 -5.70
CA GLU A 132 6.60 -2.27 -5.62
C GLU A 132 7.03 -1.74 -7.01
N PHE A 133 6.72 -2.45 -8.10
CA PHE A 133 7.00 -1.97 -9.47
C PHE A 133 6.18 -0.72 -9.85
N SER A 134 5.04 -0.49 -9.22
CA SER A 134 4.21 0.70 -9.42
C SER A 134 4.65 1.91 -8.59
N ARG A 135 5.67 1.74 -7.73
CA ARG A 135 6.23 2.82 -6.90
C ARG A 135 7.47 3.41 -7.55
N LEU A 136 7.78 4.68 -7.25
CA LEU A 136 9.11 5.19 -7.59
C LEU A 136 10.16 4.39 -6.82
N PRO A 137 11.21 3.90 -7.50
CA PRO A 137 12.38 3.40 -6.80
C PRO A 137 13.03 4.57 -6.05
N ASP A 138 13.09 4.49 -4.72
CA ASP A 138 13.79 5.48 -3.88
C ASP A 138 15.22 5.67 -4.43
N ALA A 139 15.54 6.87 -4.93
CA ALA A 139 16.83 7.20 -5.56
C ALA A 139 18.03 6.99 -4.61
N GLN A 140 17.79 7.10 -3.29
CA GLN A 140 18.80 6.88 -2.25
C GLN A 140 19.29 5.43 -2.12
N PHE A 141 18.67 4.46 -2.79
CA PHE A 141 19.05 3.04 -2.71
C PHE A 141 19.50 2.43 -4.03
N VAL A 142 19.76 3.22 -5.07
CA VAL A 142 20.19 2.68 -6.37
C VAL A 142 21.62 2.10 -6.30
N ASN A 143 22.50 2.63 -5.43
CA ASN A 143 23.92 2.26 -5.38
C ASN A 143 24.33 1.30 -4.26
N GLY A 144 23.38 0.74 -3.48
CA GLY A 144 23.70 -0.04 -2.27
C GLY A 144 22.85 -1.29 -2.03
N ARG A 145 22.13 -1.78 -3.04
CA ARG A 145 21.26 -2.95 -2.89
C ARG A 145 22.03 -4.25 -3.12
N PRO A 146 22.14 -5.16 -2.15
CA PRO A 146 22.58 -6.52 -2.44
C PRO A 146 21.58 -7.14 -3.43
N MET A 147 22.10 -7.54 -4.61
CA MET A 147 21.33 -8.11 -5.74
C MET A 147 20.28 -7.17 -6.40
N GLY A 148 20.34 -5.86 -6.17
CA GLY A 148 19.43 -4.90 -6.85
C GLY A 148 17.99 -4.84 -6.30
N LEU A 149 17.66 -5.65 -5.28
CA LEU A 149 16.32 -5.71 -4.68
C LEU A 149 16.08 -4.60 -3.63
N SER A 150 14.87 -4.04 -3.59
CA SER A 150 14.44 -3.10 -2.55
C SER A 150 14.31 -3.80 -1.18
N ARG A 151 14.35 -3.03 -0.09
CA ARG A 151 14.11 -3.58 1.26
C ARG A 151 12.75 -4.29 1.37
N GLY A 152 11.73 -3.74 0.70
CA GLY A 152 10.40 -4.33 0.63
C GLY A 152 10.40 -5.67 -0.11
N GLN A 153 11.19 -5.78 -1.19
CA GLN A 153 11.34 -7.03 -1.94
C GLN A 153 12.06 -8.11 -1.11
N TRP A 154 13.11 -7.75 -0.37
CA TRP A 154 13.80 -8.69 0.53
C TRP A 154 12.89 -9.26 1.62
N LEU A 155 12.13 -8.40 2.30
CA LEU A 155 11.16 -8.85 3.31
C LEU A 155 10.10 -9.76 2.69
N SER A 156 9.64 -9.42 1.48
CA SER A 156 8.66 -10.21 0.75
C SER A 156 9.17 -11.60 0.39
N VAL A 157 10.43 -11.73 -0.04
CA VAL A 157 11.08 -13.02 -0.31
C VAL A 157 11.11 -13.88 0.95
N VAL A 158 11.51 -13.31 2.09
CA VAL A 158 11.55 -14.03 3.38
C VAL A 158 10.14 -14.51 3.77
N MET A 159 9.11 -13.67 3.59
CA MET A 159 7.73 -14.05 3.87
C MET A 159 7.23 -15.21 2.98
N ILE A 160 7.54 -15.17 1.68
CA ILE A 160 7.19 -16.25 0.75
C ILE A 160 7.84 -17.57 1.20
N LEU A 161 9.14 -17.54 1.52
CA LEU A 161 9.86 -18.73 1.99
C LEU A 161 9.30 -19.27 3.30
N ALA A 162 8.96 -18.39 4.25
CA ALA A 162 8.33 -18.78 5.50
C ALA A 162 6.95 -19.43 5.25
N GLY A 163 6.13 -18.85 4.37
CA GLY A 163 4.83 -19.41 4.00
C GLY A 163 4.94 -20.80 3.37
N ILE A 164 5.89 -21.01 2.45
CA ILE A 164 6.19 -22.32 1.87
C ILE A 164 6.60 -23.32 2.96
N GLY A 165 7.45 -22.91 3.89
CA GLY A 165 7.88 -23.75 5.03
C GLY A 165 6.72 -24.19 5.92
N VAL A 166 5.85 -23.25 6.29
CA VAL A 166 4.64 -23.54 7.09
C VAL A 166 3.72 -24.50 6.34
N LEU A 167 3.46 -24.26 5.05
CA LEU A 167 2.60 -25.13 4.26
C LEU A 167 3.16 -26.56 4.17
N ALA A 168 4.46 -26.71 3.88
CA ALA A 168 5.12 -28.00 3.80
C ALA A 168 5.11 -28.77 5.14
N TYR A 169 5.29 -28.06 6.26
CA TYR A 169 5.21 -28.65 7.60
C TYR A 169 3.80 -29.14 7.93
N VAL A 170 2.79 -28.29 7.69
CA VAL A 170 1.39 -28.56 8.01
C VAL A 170 0.82 -29.70 7.15
N LEU A 171 1.18 -29.78 5.88
CA LEU A 171 0.74 -30.88 5.00
C LEU A 171 1.40 -32.23 5.35
N LYS A 172 2.58 -32.23 5.97
CA LYS A 172 3.23 -33.44 6.48
C LYS A 172 2.64 -33.91 7.81
N ALA A 173 2.13 -32.99 8.63
CA ALA A 173 1.46 -33.33 9.88
C ALA A 173 0.04 -33.85 9.58
N LYS A 174 -0.17 -35.17 9.67
CA LYS A 174 -1.51 -35.78 9.50
C LYS A 174 -2.49 -35.15 10.50
N PRO A 175 -3.71 -34.74 10.08
CA PRO A 175 -4.69 -34.19 11.01
C PRO A 175 -5.11 -35.27 12.01
N THR A 176 -4.88 -35.03 13.30
CA THR A 176 -5.40 -35.87 14.38
C THR A 176 -6.93 -35.79 14.32
N PRO A 177 -7.66 -36.91 14.11
CA PRO A 177 -9.11 -36.87 14.11
C PRO A 177 -9.61 -36.39 15.49
N PRO A 178 -10.72 -35.64 15.54
CA PRO A 178 -11.27 -35.16 16.81
C PRO A 178 -11.56 -36.36 17.71
N SER A 179 -10.97 -36.38 18.90
CA SER A 179 -11.25 -37.43 19.89
C SER A 179 -12.72 -37.33 20.29
N VAL A 180 -13.52 -38.32 19.91
CA VAL A 180 -14.91 -38.49 20.37
C VAL A 180 -14.86 -38.77 21.87
N ARG A 181 -14.84 -37.72 22.70
CA ARG A 181 -14.91 -37.82 24.16
C ARG A 181 -16.23 -37.22 24.60
N GLY A 182 -17.25 -38.07 24.77
CA GLY A 182 -18.52 -37.64 25.38
C GLY A 182 -19.79 -38.44 25.05
N GLN A 183 -19.73 -39.75 24.75
CA GLN A 183 -20.97 -40.56 24.62
C GLN A 183 -21.17 -41.63 25.72
N ASN A 184 -20.21 -41.84 26.62
CA ASN A 184 -20.33 -42.84 27.67
C ASN A 184 -20.24 -42.19 29.05
N ALA A 185 -21.30 -41.52 29.47
CA ALA A 185 -21.54 -41.21 30.88
C ALA A 185 -23.05 -41.10 31.13
N GLY A 186 -23.65 -42.19 31.65
CA GLY A 186 -24.71 -42.04 32.66
C GLY A 186 -26.11 -42.59 32.39
N GLY A 187 -26.35 -43.46 31.41
CA GLY A 187 -27.64 -44.16 31.24
C GLY A 187 -27.88 -45.32 32.23
N ALA A 188 -27.40 -45.24 33.48
CA ALA A 188 -27.35 -46.37 34.42
C ALA A 188 -28.02 -46.11 35.78
N GLU A 189 -29.12 -45.36 35.81
CA GLU A 189 -29.86 -45.11 37.06
C GLU A 189 -31.38 -45.07 36.81
N SER A 190 -31.96 -46.17 36.32
CA SER A 190 -33.43 -46.37 36.26
C SER A 190 -33.77 -47.82 35.87
N ALA A 191 -33.49 -48.78 36.76
CA ALA A 191 -34.20 -50.07 36.82
C ALA A 191 -33.59 -50.93 37.93
N GLU A 192 -34.16 -50.86 39.13
CA GLU A 192 -34.44 -52.03 39.98
C GLU A 192 -35.28 -51.56 41.18
N GLY A 193 -36.58 -51.83 41.04
CA GLY A 193 -37.61 -51.85 42.06
C GLY A 193 -38.41 -53.13 41.88
#